data_AF-A0A7S4RXX3-F1
#
_entry.id   AF-A0A7S4RXX3-F1
#
_cell.length_a   1.000
_cell.length_b   1.000
_cell.length_c   1.000
_cell.angle_alpha   90.00
_cell.angle_beta   90.00
_cell.angle_gamma   90.00
#
_symmetry.space_group_name_H-M   'P 1'
#
loop_
_entity.id
_entity.type
_entity.pdbx_description
1 polymer ?
#
loop_
_entity_poly.entity_id
_entity_poly.type
_entity_poly.pdbx_seq_one_letter_code
_entity_poly.pdbx_strand_id
1 'polypeptide(L)'
;MFACLSDCRCGDGCSDDVVASGDANEAIIKHITTEERRFREKERKQHQELQRRTEEAQSLRRQEEEAKRQSQDLAEKVRQLKGALKEEQALFEQVRRERELLERTVEAKDEEGRKMLEERERMLRRTAVMTFLKEHGFSSVTSSKKVMLKTTYPLHVAAEAGNAKMVDMLIKEGAQPDQTNSQGKTAAQVAQAAQVKKGAMDDAHEEVLSVLQGLRRARVGGA
;
A
#
# COMPACT_ATOMS: atom_id res chain seq x y z
N MET A 1 -124.71 -2.52 44.17
CA MET A 1 -125.54 -2.86 45.35
C MET A 1 -125.44 -1.70 46.32
N PHE A 2 -126.58 -1.11 46.67
CA PHE A 2 -126.80 -0.01 47.63
C PHE A 2 -126.07 -0.27 48.97
N ALA A 3 -125.32 0.68 49.55
CA ALA A 3 -125.69 1.89 50.32
C ALA A 3 -125.56 1.68 51.84
N CYS A 4 -124.98 2.68 52.52
CA CYS A 4 -125.33 3.28 53.83
C CYS A 4 -124.15 4.19 54.22
N LEU A 5 -124.22 5.50 54.00
CA LEU A 5 -124.68 6.53 54.97
C LEU A 5 -124.25 6.27 56.42
N SER A 6 -123.38 7.14 56.93
CA SER A 6 -123.50 7.68 58.29
C SER A 6 -122.78 9.03 58.35
N ASP A 7 -123.59 10.06 58.61
CA ASP A 7 -123.22 11.44 58.84
C ASP A 7 -122.16 11.63 59.92
N CYS A 8 -121.18 12.49 59.65
CA CYS A 8 -120.52 13.27 60.68
C CYS A 8 -120.13 14.65 60.11
N ARG A 9 -120.89 15.67 60.53
CA ARG A 9 -120.57 17.08 60.36
C ARG A 9 -119.51 17.49 61.39
N CYS A 10 -118.31 17.83 60.91
CA CYS A 10 -117.39 18.83 61.45
C CYS A 10 -116.62 19.30 60.19
N GLY A 11 -116.73 20.55 59.74
CA GLY A 11 -116.25 21.73 60.46
C GLY A 11 -114.81 21.98 60.00
N ASP A 12 -114.67 22.75 58.93
CA ASP A 12 -113.47 23.47 58.47
C ASP A 12 -112.14 22.71 58.27
N GLY A 13 -111.76 22.57 57.00
CA GLY A 13 -110.43 22.92 56.52
C GLY A 13 -109.24 22.19 57.14
N CYS A 14 -109.11 20.87 56.92
CA CYS A 14 -107.80 20.24 56.94
C CYS A 14 -107.08 20.59 55.62
N SER A 15 -106.50 21.78 55.55
CA SER A 15 -105.37 22.02 54.65
C SER A 15 -104.19 21.32 55.28
N ASP A 16 -103.84 20.15 54.75
CA ASP A 16 -102.58 19.48 55.05
C ASP A 16 -101.44 20.46 54.81
N ASP A 17 -100.85 20.94 55.91
CA ASP A 17 -99.59 21.67 55.94
C ASP A 17 -98.50 20.74 55.38
N VAL A 18 -98.30 20.76 54.06
CA VAL A 18 -97.00 20.44 53.48
C VAL A 18 -96.20 21.73 53.45
N VAL A 19 -95.87 22.24 54.64
CA VAL A 19 -94.76 23.18 54.80
C VAL A 19 -93.48 22.37 54.66
N ALA A 20 -93.12 22.03 53.43
CA ALA A 20 -91.74 21.74 53.10
C ALA A 20 -90.99 23.07 53.18
N SER A 21 -90.40 23.32 54.36
CA SER A 21 -89.51 24.42 54.72
C SER A 21 -88.73 25.00 53.52
N GLY A 22 -88.98 26.27 53.18
CA GLY A 22 -88.21 27.01 52.16
C GLY A 22 -86.70 26.95 52.40
N ASP A 23 -86.28 26.82 53.66
CA ASP A 23 -84.87 26.64 54.07
C ASP A 23 -84.26 25.30 53.61
N ALA A 24 -85.03 24.22 53.52
CA ALA A 24 -84.54 22.92 53.07
C ALA A 24 -84.35 22.88 51.54
N ASN A 25 -85.28 23.45 50.78
CA ASN A 25 -85.15 23.56 49.33
C ASN A 25 -84.00 24.51 48.93
N GLU A 26 -83.80 25.61 49.67
CA GLU A 26 -82.65 26.49 49.45
C GLU A 26 -81.31 25.81 49.77
N ALA A 27 -81.24 25.01 50.85
CA ALA A 27 -80.06 24.22 51.18
C ALA A 27 -79.72 23.16 50.11
N ILE A 28 -80.73 22.49 49.55
CA ILE A 28 -80.56 21.51 48.47
C ILE A 28 -80.03 22.19 47.20
N ILE A 29 -80.59 23.34 46.80
CA ILE A 29 -80.12 24.09 45.62
C ILE A 29 -78.68 24.58 45.82
N LYS A 30 -78.32 25.06 47.02
CA LYS A 30 -76.93 25.44 47.36
C LYS A 30 -75.96 24.25 47.30
N HIS A 31 -76.38 23.07 47.75
CA HIS A 31 -75.55 21.87 47.66
C HIS A 31 -75.35 21.41 46.21
N ILE A 32 -76.42 21.40 45.40
CA ILE A 32 -76.33 21.04 43.96
C ILE A 32 -75.40 22.02 43.23
N THR A 33 -75.57 23.33 43.42
CA THR A 33 -74.73 24.35 42.76
C THR A 33 -73.26 24.31 43.21
N THR A 34 -72.98 23.95 44.46
CA THR A 34 -71.59 23.79 44.96
C THR A 34 -70.95 22.51 44.44
N GLU A 35 -71.67 21.40 44.38
CA GLU A 35 -71.20 20.16 43.76
C GLU A 35 -70.98 20.31 42.25
N GLU A 36 -71.87 21.00 41.53
CA GLU A 36 -71.67 21.36 40.12
C GLU A 36 -70.40 22.20 39.92
N ARG A 37 -70.13 23.18 40.81
CA ARG A 37 -68.90 23.98 40.76
C ARG A 37 -67.65 23.11 40.98
N ARG A 38 -67.68 22.20 41.95
CA ARG A 38 -66.58 21.25 42.24
C ARG A 38 -66.33 20.32 41.06
N PHE A 39 -67.39 19.81 40.43
CA PHE A 39 -67.30 18.96 39.26
C PHE A 39 -66.68 19.71 38.07
N ARG A 40 -67.20 20.91 37.74
CA ARG A 40 -66.63 21.76 36.69
C ARG A 40 -65.17 22.14 36.95
N GLU A 41 -64.77 22.37 38.20
CA GLU A 41 -63.38 22.64 38.55
C GLU A 41 -62.47 21.42 38.34
N LYS A 42 -62.94 20.22 38.70
CA LYS A 42 -62.22 18.96 38.44
C LYS A 42 -62.06 18.72 36.94
N GLU A 43 -63.12 18.91 36.15
CA GLU A 43 -63.06 18.78 34.69
C GLU A 43 -62.08 19.78 34.07
N ARG A 44 -62.08 21.04 34.54
CA ARG A 44 -61.10 22.05 34.10
C ARG A 44 -59.67 21.65 34.44
N LYS A 45 -59.42 21.15 35.66
CA LYS A 45 -58.09 20.65 36.07
C LYS A 45 -57.65 19.46 35.23
N GLN A 46 -58.54 18.50 34.99
CA GLN A 46 -58.27 17.35 34.14
C GLN A 46 -58.00 17.77 32.69
N HIS A 47 -58.78 18.72 32.16
CA HIS A 47 -58.58 19.24 30.81
C HIS A 47 -57.24 19.99 30.70
N GLN A 48 -56.88 20.81 31.70
CA GLN A 48 -55.58 21.48 31.76
C GLN A 48 -54.41 20.51 31.85
N GLU A 49 -54.53 19.46 32.68
CA GLU A 49 -53.49 18.43 32.79
C GLU A 49 -53.34 17.65 31.48
N LEU A 50 -54.45 17.30 30.83
CA LEU A 50 -54.44 16.65 29.52
C LEU A 50 -53.78 17.55 28.47
N GLN A 51 -54.13 18.84 28.42
CA GLN A 51 -53.49 19.82 27.55
C GLN A 51 -51.98 19.87 27.76
N ARG A 52 -51.52 20.01 29.02
CA ARG A 52 -50.08 20.03 29.34
C ARG A 52 -49.38 18.75 28.89
N ARG A 53 -49.95 17.58 29.19
CA ARG A 53 -49.40 16.28 28.75
C ARG A 53 -49.35 16.17 27.23
N THR A 54 -50.34 16.70 26.51
CA THR A 54 -50.32 16.70 25.04
C THR A 54 -49.26 17.64 24.47
N GLU A 55 -49.06 18.82 25.06
CA GLU A 55 -48.03 19.76 24.66
C GLU A 55 -46.62 19.20 24.92
N GLU A 56 -46.40 18.62 26.09
CA GLU A 56 -45.16 17.90 26.44
C GLU A 56 -44.90 16.73 25.50
N ALA A 57 -45.92 15.92 25.18
CA ALA A 57 -45.79 14.84 24.22
C ALA A 57 -45.50 15.35 22.79
N GLN A 58 -46.08 16.48 22.39
CA GLN A 58 -45.80 17.09 21.08
C GLN A 58 -44.38 17.67 21.01
N SER A 59 -43.88 18.30 22.08
CA SER A 59 -42.53 18.87 22.11
C SER A 59 -41.46 17.77 22.05
N LEU A 60 -41.65 16.68 22.79
CA LEU A 60 -40.76 15.50 22.74
C LEU A 60 -40.75 14.86 21.35
N ARG A 61 -41.91 14.73 20.70
CA ARG A 61 -42.00 14.20 19.33
C ARG A 61 -41.22 15.07 18.33
N ARG A 62 -41.31 16.40 18.44
CA ARG A 62 -40.54 17.33 17.59
C ARG A 62 -39.04 17.16 17.81
N GLN A 63 -38.59 17.07 19.06
CA GLN A 63 -37.18 16.83 19.37
C GLN A 63 -36.68 15.47 18.84
N GLU A 64 -37.50 14.42 18.96
CA GLU A 64 -37.15 13.10 18.43
C GLU A 64 -37.05 13.11 16.90
N GLU A 65 -37.98 13.78 16.21
CA GLU A 65 -37.92 13.96 14.75
C GLU A 65 -36.71 14.77 14.31
N GLU A 66 -36.38 15.86 15.01
CA GLU A 66 -35.19 16.67 14.76
C GLU A 66 -33.90 15.85 14.96
N ALA A 67 -33.80 15.10 16.06
CA ALA A 67 -32.67 14.22 16.32
C ALA A 67 -32.54 13.11 15.26
N LYS A 68 -33.66 12.55 14.79
CA LYS A 68 -33.67 11.57 13.68
C LYS A 68 -33.17 12.20 12.38
N ARG A 69 -33.62 13.41 12.04
CA ARG A 69 -33.15 14.14 10.85
C ARG A 69 -31.64 14.39 10.93
N GLN A 70 -31.16 14.90 12.08
CA GLN A 70 -29.73 15.11 12.30
C GLN A 70 -28.92 13.82 12.18
N SER A 71 -29.41 12.72 12.73
CA SER A 71 -28.76 11.42 12.61
C SER A 71 -28.72 10.92 11.15
N GLN A 72 -29.77 11.17 10.38
CA GLN A 72 -29.82 10.80 8.96
C GLN A 72 -28.85 11.65 8.14
N ASP A 73 -28.82 12.97 8.36
CA ASP A 73 -27.89 13.89 7.69
C ASP A 73 -26.42 13.52 8.00
N LEU A 74 -26.13 13.18 9.26
CA LEU A 74 -24.80 12.70 9.66
C LEU A 74 -24.46 11.36 9.00
N ALA A 75 -25.39 10.42 8.95
CA ALA A 75 -25.19 9.13 8.29
C ALA A 75 -24.92 9.30 6.78
N GLU A 76 -25.63 10.23 6.12
CA GLU A 76 -25.41 10.56 4.72
C GLU A 76 -24.03 11.18 4.50
N LYS A 77 -23.64 12.17 5.32
CA LYS A 77 -22.29 12.75 5.27
C LYS A 77 -21.20 11.70 5.47
N VAL A 78 -21.36 10.79 6.42
CA VAL A 78 -20.42 9.68 6.64
C VAL A 78 -20.37 8.77 5.41
N ARG A 79 -21.50 8.49 4.77
CA ARG A 79 -21.54 7.70 3.54
C ARG A 79 -20.79 8.39 2.39
N GLN A 80 -20.99 9.70 2.23
CA GLN A 80 -20.30 10.51 1.23
C GLN A 80 -18.78 10.54 1.48
N LEU A 81 -18.36 10.82 2.71
CA LEU A 81 -16.93 10.81 3.09
C LEU A 81 -16.28 9.45 2.90
N LYS A 82 -16.98 8.36 3.23
CA LYS A 82 -16.51 6.99 2.97
C LYS A 82 -16.39 6.69 1.47
N GLY A 83 -17.28 7.25 0.65
CA GLY A 83 -17.20 7.17 -0.81
C GLY A 83 -15.94 7.86 -1.33
N ALA A 84 -15.77 9.14 -0.96
CA ALA A 84 -14.60 9.94 -1.34
C ALA A 84 -13.28 9.29 -0.90
N LEU A 85 -13.20 8.78 0.33
CA LEU A 85 -12.01 8.08 0.82
C LEU A 85 -11.69 6.82 0.00
N LYS A 86 -12.71 6.05 -0.42
CA LYS A 86 -12.51 4.87 -1.27
C LYS A 86 -12.01 5.24 -2.67
N GLU A 87 -12.54 6.32 -3.23
CA GLU A 87 -12.08 6.84 -4.53
C GLU A 87 -10.63 7.30 -4.47
N GLU A 88 -10.26 8.03 -3.43
CA GLU A 88 -8.88 8.46 -3.18
C GLU A 88 -7.93 7.26 -3.01
N GLN A 89 -8.36 6.24 -2.24
CA GLN A 89 -7.61 4.99 -2.08
C GLN A 89 -7.44 4.24 -3.40
N ALA A 90 -8.48 4.19 -4.24
CA ALA A 90 -8.40 3.56 -5.55
C ALA A 90 -7.43 4.29 -6.48
N LEU A 91 -7.43 5.63 -6.45
CA LEU A 91 -6.49 6.45 -7.21
C LEU A 91 -5.05 6.21 -6.75
N PHE A 92 -4.81 6.21 -5.44
CA PHE A 92 -3.48 5.95 -4.88
C PHE A 92 -2.97 4.56 -5.29
N GLU A 93 -3.82 3.54 -5.23
CA GLU A 93 -3.49 2.18 -5.67
C GLU A 93 -3.17 2.13 -7.17
N GLN A 94 -3.92 2.87 -8.00
CA GLN A 94 -3.67 2.95 -9.45
C GLN A 94 -2.31 3.61 -9.73
N VAL A 95 -2.03 4.76 -9.12
CA VAL A 95 -0.74 5.47 -9.27
C VAL A 95 0.42 4.58 -8.81
N ARG A 96 0.25 3.84 -7.71
CA ARG A 96 1.25 2.88 -7.23
C ARG A 96 1.57 1.81 -8.28
N ARG A 97 0.54 1.21 -8.90
CA ARG A 97 0.71 0.19 -9.94
C ARG A 97 1.39 0.73 -11.19
N GLU A 98 1.01 1.93 -11.62
CA GLU A 98 1.63 2.58 -12.78
C GLU A 98 3.11 2.86 -12.53
N ARG A 99 3.45 3.37 -11.34
CA ARG A 99 4.84 3.57 -10.94
C ARG A 99 5.64 2.27 -10.92
N GLU A 100 5.10 1.20 -10.34
CA GLU A 100 5.76 -0.10 -10.28
C GLU A 100 6.00 -0.69 -11.68
N LEU A 101 5.04 -0.51 -12.60
CA LEU A 101 5.21 -0.90 -13.99
C LEU A 101 6.32 -0.10 -14.67
N LEU A 102 6.33 1.22 -14.49
CA LEU A 102 7.37 2.09 -15.03
C LEU A 102 8.75 1.69 -14.50
N GLU A 103 8.89 1.48 -13.18
CA GLU A 103 10.14 1.04 -12.57
C GLU A 103 10.63 -0.29 -13.18
N ARG A 104 9.75 -1.29 -13.31
CA ARG A 104 10.09 -2.55 -14.01
C ARG A 104 10.54 -2.35 -15.45
N THR A 105 9.89 -1.46 -16.19
CA THR A 105 10.27 -1.19 -17.59
C THR A 105 11.62 -0.48 -17.70
N VAL A 106 11.94 0.41 -16.75
CA VAL A 106 13.24 1.08 -16.68
C VAL A 106 14.32 0.06 -16.33
N GLU A 107 14.11 -0.74 -15.30
CA GLU A 107 15.05 -1.80 -14.88
C GLU A 107 15.32 -2.81 -16.00
N ALA A 108 14.28 -3.25 -16.72
CA ALA A 108 14.43 -4.16 -17.84
C ALA A 108 15.26 -3.56 -18.98
N LYS A 109 15.04 -2.28 -19.32
CA LYS A 109 15.83 -1.57 -20.35
C LYS A 109 17.28 -1.37 -19.90
N ASP A 110 17.50 -1.06 -18.63
CA ASP A 110 18.84 -0.89 -18.06
C ASP A 110 19.59 -2.23 -18.02
N GLU A 111 18.92 -3.32 -17.68
CA GLU A 111 19.49 -4.67 -17.75
C GLU A 111 19.81 -5.08 -19.18
N GLU A 112 18.91 -4.83 -20.14
CA GLU A 112 19.14 -5.07 -21.57
C GLU A 112 20.32 -4.23 -22.07
N GLY A 113 20.40 -2.95 -21.70
CA GLY A 113 21.53 -2.08 -22.01
C GLY A 113 22.86 -2.60 -21.46
N ARG A 114 22.89 -3.06 -20.20
CA ARG A 114 24.08 -3.67 -19.59
C ARG A 114 24.51 -4.95 -20.32
N LYS A 115 23.57 -5.83 -20.66
CA LYS A 115 23.84 -7.07 -21.42
C LYS A 115 24.40 -6.76 -22.81
N MET A 116 23.81 -5.80 -23.52
CA MET A 116 24.30 -5.37 -24.84
C MET A 116 25.72 -4.79 -24.77
N LEU A 117 26.04 -4.01 -23.73
CA LEU A 117 27.39 -3.49 -23.52
C LEU A 117 28.39 -4.61 -23.23
N GLU A 118 28.04 -5.54 -22.34
CA GLU A 118 28.90 -6.70 -22.03
C GLU A 118 29.14 -7.57 -23.28
N GLU A 119 28.09 -7.82 -24.07
CA GLU A 119 28.19 -8.57 -25.32
C GLU A 119 29.07 -7.84 -26.34
N ARG A 120 28.93 -6.51 -26.46
CA ARG A 120 29.79 -5.69 -27.31
C ARG A 120 31.24 -5.76 -26.87
N GLU A 121 31.54 -5.64 -25.59
CA GLU A 121 32.90 -5.77 -25.06
C GLU A 121 33.48 -7.17 -25.31
N ARG A 122 32.66 -8.20 -25.15
CA ARG A 122 33.03 -9.58 -25.48
C ARG A 122 33.34 -9.75 -26.97
N MET A 123 32.52 -9.18 -27.85
CA MET A 123 32.76 -9.20 -29.29
C MET A 123 34.03 -8.42 -29.68
N LEU A 124 34.26 -7.24 -29.09
CA LEU A 124 35.48 -6.46 -29.32
C LEU A 124 36.71 -7.24 -28.86
N ARG A 125 36.67 -7.85 -27.67
CA ARG A 125 37.76 -8.70 -27.16
C ARG A 125 38.04 -9.87 -28.08
N ARG A 126 37.01 -10.63 -28.49
CA ARG A 126 37.16 -11.75 -29.42
C ARG A 126 37.74 -11.30 -30.75
N THR A 127 37.25 -10.18 -31.28
CA THR A 127 37.72 -9.63 -32.57
C THR A 127 39.19 -9.22 -32.47
N ALA A 128 39.58 -8.50 -31.41
CA ALA A 128 40.98 -8.11 -31.18
C ALA A 128 41.91 -9.32 -31.01
N VAL A 129 41.47 -10.37 -30.31
CA VAL A 129 42.22 -11.62 -30.20
C VAL A 129 42.34 -12.29 -31.57
N MET A 130 41.25 -12.38 -32.34
CA MET A 130 41.29 -12.98 -33.68
C MET A 130 42.19 -12.21 -34.66
N THR A 131 42.17 -10.88 -34.63
CA THR A 131 43.08 -10.07 -35.46
C THR A 131 44.53 -10.32 -35.07
N PHE A 132 44.84 -10.36 -33.76
CA PHE A 132 46.18 -10.66 -33.26
C PHE A 132 46.66 -12.07 -33.66
N LEU A 133 45.81 -13.08 -33.51
CA LEU A 133 46.14 -14.45 -33.91
C LEU A 133 46.44 -14.53 -35.41
N LYS A 134 45.65 -13.85 -36.25
CA LYS A 134 45.86 -13.79 -37.70
C LYS A 134 47.17 -13.10 -38.07
N GLU A 135 47.45 -11.95 -37.46
CA GLU A 135 48.68 -11.17 -37.71
C GLU A 135 49.94 -11.96 -37.38
N HIS A 136 49.93 -12.75 -36.30
CA HIS A 136 51.07 -13.57 -35.90
C HIS A 136 51.08 -15.00 -36.48
N GLY A 137 50.02 -15.39 -37.20
CA GLY A 137 49.88 -16.69 -37.87
C GLY A 137 49.58 -17.85 -36.91
N PHE A 138 48.78 -17.61 -35.87
CA PHE A 138 48.25 -18.62 -34.96
C PHE A 138 46.83 -19.03 -35.38
N SER A 139 46.49 -20.31 -35.24
CA SER A 139 45.16 -20.84 -35.60
C SER A 139 44.13 -20.78 -34.47
N SER A 140 44.57 -20.69 -33.22
CA SER A 140 43.72 -20.60 -32.02
C SER A 140 44.51 -20.01 -30.85
N VAL A 141 43.81 -19.55 -29.82
CA VAL A 141 44.36 -19.09 -28.54
C VAL A 141 45.25 -20.13 -27.84
N THR A 142 44.99 -21.42 -28.03
CA THR A 142 45.75 -22.52 -27.42
C THR A 142 46.75 -23.17 -28.37
N SER A 143 46.63 -22.91 -29.67
CA SER A 143 47.47 -23.55 -30.69
C SER A 143 48.85 -22.92 -30.72
N SER A 144 49.88 -23.74 -30.52
CA SER A 144 51.27 -23.33 -30.69
C SER A 144 51.66 -23.25 -32.16
N LYS A 145 52.47 -22.27 -32.52
CA LYS A 145 53.19 -22.25 -33.80
C LYS A 145 54.52 -22.99 -33.62
N LYS A 146 54.79 -23.97 -34.48
CA LYS A 146 56.07 -24.69 -34.52
C LYS A 146 56.88 -24.20 -35.72
N VAL A 147 58.05 -23.63 -35.45
CA VAL A 147 59.02 -23.25 -36.49
C VAL A 147 60.34 -23.94 -36.16
N MET A 148 60.76 -24.86 -37.04
CA MET A 148 61.89 -25.78 -36.79
C MET A 148 61.69 -26.55 -35.47
N LEU A 149 62.52 -26.27 -34.46
CA LEU A 149 62.48 -26.88 -33.12
C LEU A 149 61.89 -25.95 -32.04
N LYS A 150 61.39 -24.77 -32.43
CA LYS A 150 60.81 -23.79 -31.49
C LYS A 150 59.28 -23.86 -31.52
N THR A 151 58.70 -24.02 -30.34
CA THR A 151 57.25 -23.98 -30.09
C THR A 151 56.94 -22.70 -29.33
N THR A 152 56.12 -21.83 -29.92
CA THR A 152 55.73 -20.55 -29.34
C THR A 152 54.20 -20.46 -29.28
N TYR A 153 53.67 -19.93 -28.19
CA TYR A 153 52.22 -19.72 -28.01
C TYR A 153 51.87 -18.23 -28.16
N PRO A 154 50.62 -17.90 -28.51
CA PRO A 154 50.16 -16.51 -28.60
C PRO A 154 50.45 -15.70 -27.33
N LEU A 155 50.30 -16.34 -26.15
CA LEU A 155 50.54 -15.71 -24.86
C LEU A 155 52.00 -15.31 -24.65
N HIS A 156 52.97 -16.12 -25.10
CA HIS A 156 54.39 -15.76 -25.02
C HIS A 156 54.74 -14.59 -25.94
N VAL A 157 54.14 -14.52 -27.13
CA VAL A 157 54.35 -13.40 -28.07
C VAL A 157 53.77 -12.10 -27.50
N ALA A 158 52.56 -12.14 -26.95
CA ALA A 158 51.95 -10.97 -26.31
C ALA A 158 52.77 -10.49 -25.09
N ALA A 159 53.32 -11.42 -24.31
CA ALA A 159 54.18 -11.13 -23.16
C ALA A 159 55.55 -10.56 -23.56
N GLU A 160 56.16 -11.06 -24.64
CA GLU A 160 57.39 -10.50 -25.20
C GLU A 160 57.19 -9.08 -25.76
N ALA A 161 56.02 -8.85 -26.37
CA ALA A 161 55.62 -7.55 -26.90
C ALA A 161 55.29 -6.50 -25.81
N GLY A 162 55.08 -6.92 -24.55
CA GLY A 162 54.69 -6.00 -23.47
C GLY A 162 53.21 -5.61 -23.49
N ASN A 163 52.35 -6.34 -24.23
CA ASN A 163 50.95 -5.96 -24.38
C ASN A 163 50.07 -6.58 -23.29
N ALA A 164 49.99 -5.91 -22.12
CA ALA A 164 49.20 -6.36 -20.97
C ALA A 164 47.72 -6.59 -21.31
N LYS A 165 47.12 -5.69 -22.11
CA LYS A 165 45.73 -5.82 -22.55
C LYS A 165 45.49 -7.07 -23.39
N MET A 166 46.39 -7.39 -24.32
CA MET A 166 46.28 -8.61 -25.14
C MET A 166 46.52 -9.87 -24.29
N VAL A 167 47.44 -9.83 -23.33
CA VAL A 167 47.65 -10.93 -22.37
C VAL A 167 46.37 -11.21 -21.57
N ASP A 168 45.74 -10.18 -21.01
CA ASP A 168 44.46 -10.30 -20.29
C ASP A 168 43.33 -10.84 -21.19
N MET A 169 43.21 -10.31 -22.42
CA MET A 169 42.21 -10.77 -23.39
C MET A 169 42.41 -12.25 -23.78
N LEU A 170 43.64 -12.68 -24.05
CA LEU A 170 43.97 -14.07 -24.39
C LEU A 170 43.63 -15.03 -23.25
N ILE A 171 43.90 -14.62 -22.00
CA ILE A 171 43.57 -15.43 -20.82
C ILE A 171 42.05 -15.53 -20.62
N LYS A 172 41.31 -14.43 -20.80
CA LYS A 172 39.84 -14.42 -20.78
C LYS A 172 39.22 -15.30 -21.86
N GLU A 173 39.89 -15.48 -23.00
CA GLU A 173 39.50 -16.42 -24.06
C GLU A 173 40.04 -17.86 -23.85
N GLY A 174 40.71 -18.14 -22.72
CA GLY A 174 41.09 -19.49 -22.30
C GLY A 174 42.57 -19.87 -22.48
N ALA A 175 43.46 -18.91 -22.76
CA ALA A 175 44.91 -19.18 -22.79
C ALA A 175 45.43 -19.54 -21.39
N GLN A 176 46.32 -20.54 -21.33
CA GLN A 176 46.88 -21.03 -20.07
C GLN A 176 48.13 -20.22 -19.68
N PRO A 177 48.12 -19.46 -18.56
CA PRO A 177 49.26 -18.63 -18.14
C PRO A 177 50.49 -19.45 -17.72
N ASP A 178 50.28 -20.68 -17.26
CA ASP A 178 51.32 -21.60 -16.80
C ASP A 178 51.94 -22.41 -17.94
N GLN A 179 51.49 -22.21 -19.18
CA GLN A 179 51.98 -22.96 -20.32
C GLN A 179 53.43 -22.60 -20.66
N THR A 180 54.29 -23.61 -20.72
CA THR A 180 55.70 -23.45 -21.06
C THR A 180 55.94 -23.56 -22.55
N ASN A 181 56.79 -22.70 -23.09
CA ASN A 181 57.27 -22.81 -24.47
C ASN A 181 58.33 -23.91 -24.62
N SER A 182 58.86 -24.11 -25.84
CA SER A 182 59.94 -25.09 -26.11
C SER A 182 61.25 -24.89 -25.33
N GLN A 183 61.45 -23.73 -24.69
CA GLN A 183 62.60 -23.46 -23.82
C GLN A 183 62.30 -23.73 -22.34
N GLY A 184 61.14 -24.30 -22.03
CA GLY A 184 60.67 -24.49 -20.65
C GLY A 184 60.27 -23.19 -19.95
N LYS A 185 60.05 -22.09 -20.69
CA LYS A 185 59.73 -20.78 -20.12
C LYS A 185 58.24 -20.47 -20.13
N THR A 186 57.74 -19.90 -19.04
CA THR A 186 56.37 -19.37 -18.95
C THR A 186 56.25 -17.98 -19.58
N ALA A 187 55.03 -17.52 -19.85
CA ALA A 187 54.80 -16.17 -20.38
C ALA A 187 55.41 -15.07 -19.48
N ALA A 188 55.32 -15.23 -18.15
CA ALA A 188 55.90 -14.30 -17.19
C ALA A 188 57.44 -14.25 -17.27
N GLN A 189 58.09 -15.41 -17.42
CA GLN A 189 59.55 -15.48 -17.58
C GLN A 189 60.01 -14.88 -18.91
N VAL A 190 59.19 -15.00 -19.97
CA VAL A 190 59.45 -14.35 -21.26
C VAL A 190 59.33 -12.83 -21.15
N ALA A 191 58.29 -12.32 -20.48
CA ALA A 191 58.13 -10.88 -20.22
C ALA A 191 59.32 -10.30 -19.42
N GLN A 192 59.74 -10.99 -18.35
CA GLN A 192 60.88 -10.57 -17.54
C GLN A 192 62.19 -10.57 -18.36
N ALA A 193 62.42 -11.60 -19.17
CA ALA A 193 63.59 -11.65 -20.03
C ALA A 193 63.57 -10.57 -21.13
N ALA A 194 62.39 -10.18 -21.62
CA ALA A 194 62.23 -9.10 -22.59
C ALA A 194 62.46 -7.72 -21.96
N GLN A 195 61.97 -7.51 -20.73
CA GLN A 195 62.20 -6.28 -19.94
C GLN A 195 63.69 -6.03 -19.72
N VAL A 196 64.44 -7.05 -19.31
CA VAL A 196 65.90 -6.94 -19.11
C VAL A 196 66.64 -6.62 -20.40
N LYS A 197 66.15 -7.11 -21.56
CA LYS A 197 66.76 -6.88 -22.87
C LYS A 197 66.48 -5.49 -23.45
N LYS A 198 65.29 -4.93 -23.20
CA LYS A 198 64.87 -3.63 -23.74
C LYS A 198 65.29 -2.43 -22.88
N GLY A 199 65.72 -2.69 -21.64
CA GLY A 199 66.06 -1.66 -20.66
C GLY A 199 64.90 -1.46 -19.68
N ALA A 200 65.21 -1.24 -18.40
CA ALA A 200 64.27 -1.31 -17.28
C ALA A 200 63.25 -0.15 -17.17
N MET A 201 62.92 0.55 -18.26
CA MET A 201 62.04 1.73 -18.26
C MET A 201 60.69 1.57 -18.96
N ASP A 202 60.35 0.36 -19.43
CA ASP A 202 59.05 0.12 -20.07
C ASP A 202 58.01 -0.37 -19.04
N ASP A 203 57.09 0.52 -18.62
CA ASP A 203 55.93 0.21 -17.77
C ASP A 203 55.07 -0.95 -18.32
N ALA A 204 55.15 -1.18 -19.63
CA ALA A 204 54.42 -2.20 -20.36
C ALA A 204 54.71 -3.64 -19.87
N HIS A 205 55.98 -3.98 -19.62
CA HIS A 205 56.34 -5.33 -19.15
C HIS A 205 56.01 -5.52 -17.67
N GLU A 206 56.02 -4.45 -16.86
CA GLU A 206 55.59 -4.49 -15.47
C GLU A 206 54.09 -4.77 -15.37
N GLU A 207 53.25 -4.12 -16.19
CA GLU A 207 51.81 -4.36 -16.23
C GLU A 207 51.49 -5.82 -16.65
N VAL A 208 52.21 -6.35 -17.64
CA VAL A 208 52.11 -7.78 -18.05
C VAL A 208 52.45 -8.71 -16.90
N LEU A 209 53.55 -8.44 -16.18
CA LEU A 209 53.97 -9.24 -15.04
C LEU A 209 52.93 -9.17 -13.91
N SER A 210 52.36 -8.00 -13.65
CA SER A 210 51.29 -7.80 -12.67
C SER A 210 50.06 -8.64 -12.99
N VAL A 211 49.58 -8.62 -14.25
CA VAL A 211 48.44 -9.43 -14.69
C VAL A 211 48.71 -10.93 -14.49
N LEU A 212 49.87 -11.41 -14.94
CA LEU A 212 50.23 -12.84 -14.85
C LEU A 212 50.50 -13.29 -13.40
N GLN A 213 51.12 -12.47 -12.56
CA GLN A 213 51.38 -12.77 -11.15
C GLN A 213 50.12 -12.67 -10.30
N GLY A 214 49.25 -11.70 -10.56
CA GLY A 214 47.95 -11.54 -9.90
C GLY A 214 47.06 -12.77 -10.09
N LEU A 215 47.02 -13.32 -11.31
CA LEU A 215 46.31 -14.57 -11.60
C LEU A 215 46.89 -15.78 -10.86
N ARG A 216 48.21 -15.86 -10.72
CA ARG A 216 48.87 -16.94 -9.98
C ARG A 216 48.57 -16.86 -8.48
N ARG A 217 48.51 -15.66 -7.90
CA ARG A 217 48.13 -15.45 -6.49
C ARG A 217 46.66 -15.78 -6.23
N ALA A 218 45.75 -15.38 -7.14
CA ALA A 218 44.33 -15.67 -7.03
C ALA A 218 44.01 -17.18 -7.04
N ARG A 219 44.80 -18.00 -7.73
CA ARG A 219 44.66 -19.48 -7.72
C ARG A 219 45.21 -20.15 -6.46
N VAL A 220 46.24 -19.60 -5.82
CA VAL A 220 46.92 -20.22 -4.67
C VAL A 220 46.30 -19.83 -3.33
N GLY A 221 45.60 -18.69 -3.24
CA GLY A 221 44.98 -18.19 -2.01
C GLY A 221 43.49 -18.52 -1.82
N GLY A 222 42.91 -19.39 -2.65
CA GLY A 222 41.49 -19.77 -2.62
C GLY A 222 41.23 -21.18 -2.07
N ALA A 223 41.99 -21.61 -1.06
CA ALA A 223 41.82 -22.88 -0.35
C ALA A 223 41.47 -22.64 1.12
#